data_AF-A0A162MSS5-F1
#
_entry.id   AF-A0A162MSS5-F1
#
_cell.length_a   1.000
_cell.length_b   1.000
_cell.length_c   1.000
_cell.angle_alpha   90.00
_cell.angle_beta   90.00
_cell.angle_gamma   90.00
#
_symmetry.space_group_name_H-M   'P 1'
#
loop_
_entity.id
_entity.type
_entity.pdbx_description
1 polymer ?
#
loop_
_entity_poly.entity_id
_entity_poly.type
_entity_poly.pdbx_seq_one_letter_code
_entity_poly.pdbx_strand_id
1 'polypeptide(L)'
;MDVDGAEGQFATALRQVELMHDLPQPRNDGAVQDYPSQESIVARYSDAARLAATPKEGQLTYPNRSLANLNLNRPEQALLDATRTAEKIPPTEMALFREIRALYALRYFDRCLERLEKFTALHPASKDAKTQMSRVQQRLREQADGVYSFTSMHEQAN
;
A
#
# COMPACT_ATOMS: atom_id res chain seq x y z
N MET A 1 -26.73 -21.80 9.15
CA MET A 1 -26.28 -21.02 7.99
C MET A 1 -24.81 -20.74 8.26
N ASP A 2 -23.95 -21.44 7.54
CA ASP A 2 -22.66 -21.94 8.03
C ASP A 2 -21.57 -20.86 8.04
N VAL A 3 -21.42 -20.18 9.18
CA VAL A 3 -20.36 -19.20 9.42
C VAL A 3 -18.97 -19.85 9.39
N ASP A 4 -18.85 -21.10 9.84
CA ASP A 4 -17.60 -21.88 9.83
C ASP A 4 -17.07 -22.17 8.41
N GLY A 5 -17.96 -22.29 7.43
CA GLY A 5 -17.57 -22.58 6.05
C GLY A 5 -16.90 -21.39 5.35
N ALA A 6 -17.39 -20.17 5.62
CA ALA A 6 -16.88 -18.94 5.02
C ALA A 6 -15.53 -18.53 5.64
N GLU A 7 -15.38 -18.66 6.96
CA GLU A 7 -14.13 -18.35 7.66
C GLU A 7 -12.99 -19.28 7.19
N GLY A 8 -13.28 -20.57 6.98
CA GLY A 8 -12.32 -21.52 6.42
C GLY A 8 -11.91 -21.21 4.97
N GLN A 9 -12.82 -20.70 4.14
CA GLN A 9 -12.53 -20.28 2.77
C GLN A 9 -11.64 -19.03 2.72
N PHE A 10 -11.91 -18.04 3.58
CA PHE A 10 -11.09 -16.85 3.70
C PHE A 10 -9.65 -17.18 4.13
N ALA A 11 -9.49 -17.96 5.20
CA ALA A 11 -8.18 -18.35 5.70
C ALA A 11 -7.36 -19.14 4.65
N THR A 12 -8.03 -20.01 3.89
CA THR A 12 -7.41 -20.75 2.78
C THR A 12 -6.94 -19.82 1.67
N ALA A 13 -7.79 -18.88 1.27
CA ALA A 13 -7.47 -17.90 0.24
C ALA A 13 -6.28 -17.02 0.67
N LEU A 14 -6.30 -16.49 1.90
CA LEU A 14 -5.23 -15.65 2.41
C LEU A 14 -3.88 -16.37 2.45
N ARG A 15 -3.86 -17.62 2.95
CA ARG A 15 -2.65 -18.46 2.99
C ARG A 15 -2.08 -18.70 1.60
N GLN A 16 -2.94 -18.91 0.60
CA GLN A 16 -2.50 -19.06 -0.80
C GLN A 16 -1.87 -17.79 -1.36
N VAL A 17 -2.31 -16.60 -0.92
CA VAL A 17 -1.72 -15.33 -1.35
C VAL A 17 -0.38 -15.05 -0.63
N GLU A 18 -0.30 -15.35 0.67
CA GLU A 18 0.93 -15.15 1.47
C GLU A 18 2.09 -16.04 1.01
N LEU A 19 1.83 -17.31 0.69
CA LEU A 19 2.81 -18.27 0.16
C LEU A 19 3.51 -17.78 -1.12
N MET A 20 2.92 -16.82 -1.83
CA MET A 20 3.49 -16.25 -3.05
C MET A 20 4.31 -14.98 -2.82
N HIS A 21 4.05 -14.27 -1.73
CA HIS A 21 4.80 -13.07 -1.35
C HIS A 21 6.15 -13.42 -0.72
N ASP A 22 6.26 -14.59 -0.07
CA ASP A 22 7.48 -15.10 0.57
C ASP A 22 8.48 -15.76 -0.40
N LEU A 23 8.22 -15.72 -1.72
CA LEU A 23 9.19 -16.22 -2.70
C LEU A 23 10.38 -15.24 -2.80
N PRO A 24 11.63 -15.71 -2.57
CA PRO A 24 12.80 -14.85 -2.56
C PRO A 24 13.11 -14.31 -3.96
N GLN A 25 12.92 -13.00 -4.19
CA GLN A 25 13.25 -12.33 -5.46
C GLN A 25 14.62 -12.83 -5.97
N PRO A 26 14.71 -13.32 -7.22
CA PRO A 26 15.90 -14.01 -7.67
C PRO A 26 17.05 -13.03 -7.74
N ARG A 27 18.20 -13.44 -7.18
CA ARG A 27 19.47 -12.94 -7.67
C ARG A 27 19.61 -13.43 -9.12
N ASN A 28 20.32 -12.66 -9.92
CA ASN A 28 20.40 -12.76 -11.38
C ASN A 28 21.08 -14.07 -11.83
N ASP A 29 20.45 -15.22 -11.60
CA ASP A 29 21.06 -16.56 -11.65
C ASP A 29 20.37 -17.50 -12.66
N GLY A 30 19.50 -16.98 -13.54
CA GLY A 30 18.98 -17.75 -14.69
C GLY A 30 17.90 -18.81 -14.37
N ALA A 31 17.40 -18.91 -13.14
CA ALA A 31 16.22 -19.72 -12.83
C ALA A 31 14.94 -18.92 -13.12
N VAL A 32 14.20 -19.28 -14.18
CA VAL A 32 12.85 -18.74 -14.46
C VAL A 32 11.87 -19.37 -13.48
N GLN A 33 11.88 -18.90 -12.24
CA GLN A 33 10.78 -19.14 -11.31
C GLN A 33 9.71 -18.11 -11.66
N ASP A 34 8.52 -18.56 -12.07
CA ASP A 34 7.43 -17.68 -12.51
C ASP A 34 6.82 -16.96 -11.31
N TYR A 35 7.34 -15.76 -11.02
CA TYR A 35 6.80 -14.90 -9.97
C TYR A 35 5.42 -14.40 -10.40
N PRO A 36 4.46 -14.32 -9.47
CA PRO A 36 3.16 -13.78 -9.80
C PRO A 36 3.28 -12.32 -10.24
N SER A 37 2.70 -12.01 -11.39
CA SER A 37 2.51 -10.62 -11.81
C SER A 37 1.70 -9.84 -10.77
N GLN A 38 1.86 -8.52 -10.74
CA GLN A 38 1.08 -7.67 -9.85
C GLN A 38 -0.43 -7.80 -10.15
N GLU A 39 -0.83 -8.04 -11.39
CA GLU A 39 -2.20 -8.36 -11.78
C GLU A 39 -2.72 -9.64 -11.12
N SER A 40 -1.91 -10.71 -11.10
CA SER A 40 -2.23 -11.96 -10.41
C SER A 40 -2.41 -11.73 -8.92
N ILE A 41 -1.54 -10.92 -8.32
CA ILE A 41 -1.63 -10.53 -6.90
C ILE A 41 -2.93 -9.75 -6.63
N VAL A 42 -3.26 -8.77 -7.47
CA VAL A 42 -4.52 -8.01 -7.35
C VAL A 42 -5.74 -8.92 -7.46
N ALA A 43 -5.74 -9.86 -8.41
CA ALA A 43 -6.83 -10.80 -8.60
C ALA A 43 -7.05 -11.66 -7.34
N ARG A 44 -5.99 -12.28 -6.81
CA ARG A 44 -6.10 -13.14 -5.63
C ARG A 44 -6.52 -12.38 -4.37
N TYR A 45 -5.97 -11.20 -4.12
CA TYR A 45 -6.45 -10.38 -2.99
C TYR A 45 -7.88 -9.88 -3.22
N SER A 46 -8.31 -9.70 -4.46
CA SER A 46 -9.72 -9.39 -4.75
C SER A 46 -10.64 -10.55 -4.45
N ASP A 47 -10.20 -11.79 -4.66
CA ASP A 47 -10.94 -13.00 -4.32
C ASP A 47 -11.03 -13.16 -2.80
N ALA A 48 -9.89 -13.05 -2.11
CA ALA A 48 -9.84 -13.09 -0.65
C ALA A 48 -10.68 -11.96 -0.02
N ALA A 49 -10.65 -10.74 -0.58
CA ALA A 49 -11.46 -9.62 -0.11
C ALA A 49 -12.98 -9.81 -0.34
N ARG A 50 -13.41 -10.65 -1.29
CA ARG A 50 -14.83 -11.02 -1.44
C ARG A 50 -15.27 -12.04 -0.39
N LEU A 51 -14.33 -12.85 0.11
CA LEU A 51 -14.57 -13.82 1.17
C LEU A 51 -14.45 -13.22 2.57
N ALA A 52 -13.81 -12.06 2.71
CA ALA A 52 -13.68 -11.36 3.98
C ALA A 52 -15.07 -10.95 4.52
N ALA A 53 -15.47 -11.54 5.64
CA ALA A 53 -16.76 -11.29 6.28
C ALA A 53 -16.66 -10.15 7.32
N THR A 54 -15.47 -9.92 7.87
CA THR A 54 -15.24 -8.94 8.94
C THR A 54 -14.27 -7.82 8.53
N PRO A 55 -14.37 -6.63 9.16
CA PRO A 55 -13.38 -5.56 8.94
C PRO A 55 -11.94 -6.00 9.26
N LYS A 56 -11.77 -6.90 10.23
CA LYS A 56 -10.46 -7.44 10.65
C LYS A 56 -9.84 -8.31 9.56
N GLU A 57 -10.62 -9.17 8.91
CA GLU A 57 -10.19 -9.91 7.73
C GLU A 57 -9.90 -8.96 6.55
N GLY A 58 -10.69 -7.90 6.41
CA GLY A 58 -10.41 -6.81 5.47
C GLY A 58 -9.04 -6.16 5.69
N GLN A 59 -8.58 -6.00 6.93
CA GLN A 59 -7.24 -5.46 7.22
C GLN A 59 -6.09 -6.36 6.77
N LEU A 60 -6.35 -7.65 6.57
CA LEU A 60 -5.35 -8.61 6.06
C LEU A 60 -5.28 -8.59 4.52
N THR A 61 -6.35 -8.12 3.85
CA THR A 61 -6.46 -8.18 2.38
C THR A 61 -6.27 -6.82 1.71
N TYR A 62 -7.03 -5.81 2.10
CA TYR A 62 -7.05 -4.53 1.36
C TYR A 62 -5.70 -3.81 1.33
N PRO A 63 -4.93 -3.68 2.43
CA PRO A 63 -3.62 -3.00 2.37
C PRO A 63 -2.61 -3.71 1.45
N ASN A 64 -2.71 -5.03 1.31
CA ASN A 64 -1.86 -5.80 0.41
C ASN A 64 -2.29 -5.62 -1.05
N ARG A 65 -3.60 -5.61 -1.32
CA ARG A 65 -4.12 -5.24 -2.64
C ARG A 65 -3.76 -3.80 -3.02
N SER A 66 -3.77 -2.89 -2.05
CA SER A 66 -3.35 -1.50 -2.22
C SER A 66 -1.90 -1.41 -2.72
N LEU A 67 -0.97 -2.19 -2.14
CA LEU A 67 0.41 -2.24 -2.62
C LEU A 67 0.49 -2.71 -4.09
N ALA A 68 -0.21 -3.79 -4.42
CA ALA A 68 -0.18 -4.33 -5.77
C ALA A 68 -0.75 -3.32 -6.79
N ASN A 69 -1.82 -2.60 -6.41
CA ASN A 69 -2.34 -1.48 -7.21
C ASN A 69 -1.32 -0.33 -7.36
N LEU A 70 -0.56 0.03 -6.31
CA LEU A 70 0.52 1.01 -6.44
C LEU A 70 1.61 0.56 -7.41
N ASN A 71 2.00 -0.72 -7.35
CA ASN A 71 3.00 -1.29 -8.27
C ASN A 71 2.52 -1.33 -9.72
N LEU A 72 1.20 -1.31 -9.94
CA LEU A 72 0.56 -1.20 -11.26
C LEU A 72 0.26 0.25 -11.67
N ASN A 73 0.74 1.24 -10.92
CA ASN A 73 0.44 2.64 -11.14
C ASN A 73 -1.09 2.95 -11.14
N ARG A 74 -1.82 2.33 -10.19
CA ARG A 74 -3.27 2.50 -9.96
C ARG A 74 -3.54 3.14 -8.59
N PRO A 75 -3.13 4.41 -8.40
CA PRO A 75 -3.11 5.01 -7.07
C PRO A 75 -4.50 5.35 -6.51
N GLU A 76 -5.53 5.57 -7.35
CA GLU A 76 -6.91 5.74 -6.83
C GLU A 76 -7.42 4.46 -6.16
N GLN A 77 -7.25 3.31 -6.82
CA GLN A 77 -7.64 2.00 -6.30
C GLN A 77 -6.84 1.66 -5.04
N ALA A 78 -5.55 1.99 -5.04
CA ALA A 78 -4.71 1.83 -3.86
C ALA A 78 -5.22 2.65 -2.66
N LEU A 79 -5.64 3.90 -2.88
CA LEU A 79 -6.18 4.75 -1.82
C LEU A 79 -7.50 4.19 -1.26
N LEU A 80 -8.40 3.75 -2.15
CA LEU A 80 -9.66 3.12 -1.76
C LEU A 80 -9.43 1.87 -0.90
N ASP A 81 -8.46 1.05 -1.29
CA ASP A 81 -8.09 -0.16 -0.56
C ASP A 81 -7.48 0.16 0.81
N ALA A 82 -6.51 1.10 0.87
CA ALA A 82 -5.82 1.44 2.11
C ALA A 82 -6.75 2.02 3.19
N THR A 83 -7.84 2.66 2.78
CA THR A 83 -8.79 3.32 3.69
C THR A 83 -10.06 2.51 3.92
N ARG A 84 -10.23 1.37 3.25
CA ARG A 84 -11.49 0.60 3.17
C ARG A 84 -12.09 0.22 4.54
N THR A 85 -11.25 -0.04 5.53
CA THR A 85 -11.66 -0.52 6.87
C THR A 85 -11.63 0.56 7.93
N ALA A 86 -11.10 1.76 7.61
CA ALA A 86 -10.78 2.80 8.59
C ALA A 86 -12.01 3.37 9.32
N GLU A 87 -13.19 3.33 8.71
CA GLU A 87 -14.45 3.75 9.35
C GLU A 87 -14.99 2.73 10.36
N LYS A 88 -14.52 1.48 10.31
CA LYS A 88 -15.04 0.37 11.12
C LYS A 88 -14.10 -0.02 12.24
N ILE A 89 -12.80 0.02 11.98
CA ILE A 89 -11.76 -0.31 12.94
C ILE A 89 -10.51 0.56 12.73
N PRO A 90 -9.72 0.83 13.79
CA PRO A 90 -8.50 1.63 13.67
C PRO A 90 -7.55 1.06 12.62
N PRO A 91 -6.98 1.88 11.72
CA PRO A 91 -6.12 1.39 10.66
C PRO A 91 -4.79 0.86 11.21
N THR A 92 -4.24 -0.17 10.56
CA THR A 92 -2.92 -0.70 10.89
C THR A 92 -1.81 0.24 10.40
N GLU A 93 -0.61 0.13 10.96
CA GLU A 93 0.57 0.87 10.48
C GLU A 93 0.79 0.65 8.97
N MET A 94 0.63 -0.60 8.51
CA MET A 94 0.70 -0.95 7.11
C MET A 94 -0.36 -0.22 6.28
N ALA A 95 -1.63 -0.24 6.69
CA ALA A 95 -2.71 0.45 5.97
C ALA A 95 -2.46 1.97 5.87
N LEU A 96 -2.03 2.60 6.96
CA LEU A 96 -1.68 4.02 7.00
C LEU A 96 -0.53 4.35 6.04
N PHE A 97 0.52 3.52 6.02
CA PHE A 97 1.64 3.77 5.13
C PHE A 97 1.29 3.57 3.65
N ARG A 98 0.36 2.65 3.33
CA ARG A 98 -0.19 2.50 1.98
C ARG A 98 -1.04 3.69 1.57
N GLU A 99 -1.86 4.23 2.48
CA GLU A 99 -2.63 5.45 2.24
C GLU A 99 -1.70 6.63 1.92
N ILE A 100 -0.66 6.85 2.72
CA ILE A 100 0.34 7.91 2.49
C ILE A 100 0.97 7.79 1.10
N ARG A 101 1.40 6.58 0.71
CA ARG A 101 1.98 6.33 -0.62
C ARG A 101 1.00 6.60 -1.75
N ALA A 102 -0.28 6.23 -1.59
CA ALA A 102 -1.31 6.48 -2.59
C ALA A 102 -1.63 7.97 -2.72
N LEU A 103 -1.75 8.70 -1.61
CA LEU A 103 -1.93 10.16 -1.61
C LEU A 103 -0.76 10.87 -2.30
N TYR A 104 0.48 10.45 -2.05
CA TYR A 104 1.65 10.98 -2.74
C TYR A 104 1.57 10.75 -4.26
N ALA A 105 1.26 9.52 -4.68
CA ALA A 105 1.14 9.17 -6.10
C ALA A 105 0.02 9.95 -6.82
N LEU A 106 -1.08 10.26 -6.11
CA LEU A 106 -2.17 11.12 -6.60
C LEU A 106 -1.83 12.62 -6.58
N ARG A 107 -0.64 13.00 -6.09
CA ARG A 107 -0.22 14.39 -5.89
C ARG A 107 -1.10 15.17 -4.91
N TYR A 108 -1.78 14.48 -4.00
CA TYR A 108 -2.51 15.08 -2.89
C TYR A 108 -1.55 15.37 -1.73
N PHE A 109 -0.58 16.26 -1.97
CA PHE A 109 0.55 16.48 -1.06
C PHE A 109 0.13 17.06 0.29
N ASP A 110 -0.88 17.94 0.35
CA ASP A 110 -1.40 18.47 1.62
C ASP A 110 -1.96 17.35 2.51
N ARG A 111 -2.80 16.49 1.93
CA ARG A 111 -3.38 15.34 2.64
C ARG A 111 -2.32 14.32 3.01
N CYS A 112 -1.31 14.14 2.16
CA CYS A 112 -0.18 13.26 2.42
C CYS A 112 0.64 13.76 3.63
N LEU A 113 0.90 15.07 3.70
CA LEU A 113 1.58 15.71 4.82
C LEU A 113 0.81 15.51 6.13
N GLU A 114 -0.50 15.80 6.15
CA GLU A 114 -1.35 15.61 7.33
C GLU A 114 -1.29 14.17 7.86
N ARG A 115 -1.30 13.18 6.95
CA ARG A 115 -1.20 11.75 7.34
C ARG A 115 0.18 11.37 7.84
N LEU A 116 1.23 11.90 7.22
CA LEU A 116 2.60 11.69 7.68
C LEU A 116 2.86 12.31 9.06
N GLU A 117 2.26 13.47 9.37
CA GLU A 117 2.40 14.11 10.69
C GLU A 117 1.78 13.24 11.78
N LYS A 118 0.56 12.75 11.54
CA LYS A 118 -0.12 11.79 12.43
C LYS A 118 0.69 10.50 12.59
N PHE A 119 1.21 9.96 11.49
CA PHE A 119 2.01 8.73 11.49
C PHE A 119 3.31 8.90 12.29
N THR A 120 4.05 9.99 12.06
CA THR A 120 5.33 10.25 12.73
C THR A 120 5.17 10.61 14.20
N ALA A 121 4.03 11.16 14.61
CA ALA A 121 3.70 11.33 16.03
C ALA A 121 3.59 9.98 16.77
N LEU A 122 3.10 8.94 16.09
CA LEU A 122 2.99 7.58 16.64
C LEU A 122 4.27 6.76 16.44
N HIS A 123 4.99 6.99 15.34
CA HIS A 123 6.17 6.23 14.91
C HIS A 123 7.39 7.16 14.69
N PRO A 124 7.90 7.85 15.73
CA PRO A 124 8.92 8.89 15.58
C PRO A 124 10.29 8.37 15.11
N ALA A 125 10.53 7.07 15.19
CA ALA A 125 11.76 6.42 14.73
C ALA A 125 11.73 6.01 13.23
N SER A 126 10.58 6.11 12.56
CA SER A 126 10.45 5.69 11.15
C SER A 126 11.26 6.60 10.22
N LYS A 127 12.38 6.08 9.72
CA LYS A 127 13.24 6.78 8.75
C LYS A 127 12.50 6.99 7.43
N ASP A 128 11.76 5.99 6.98
CA ASP A 128 10.99 6.05 5.73
C ASP A 128 9.95 7.17 5.79
N ALA A 129 9.19 7.26 6.89
CA ALA A 129 8.22 8.34 7.07
C ALA A 129 8.87 9.72 7.05
N LYS A 130 10.04 9.90 7.68
CA LYS A 130 10.79 11.17 7.65
C LYS A 130 11.29 11.52 6.24
N THR A 131 11.78 10.54 5.49
CA THR A 131 12.18 10.74 4.09
C THR A 131 10.99 11.13 3.22
N GLN A 132 9.85 10.44 3.36
CA GLN A 132 8.63 10.80 2.63
C GLN A 132 8.11 12.20 3.02
N MET A 133 8.19 12.55 4.31
CA MET A 133 7.83 13.89 4.80
C MET A 133 8.63 14.98 4.11
N SER A 134 9.96 14.85 4.06
CA SER A 134 10.85 15.81 3.41
C SER A 134 10.50 15.97 1.91
N ARG A 135 10.23 14.85 1.23
CA ARG A 135 9.79 14.85 -0.17
C ARG A 135 8.47 15.57 -0.37
N VAL A 136 7.45 15.28 0.45
CA VAL A 136 6.14 15.94 0.38
C VAL A 136 6.27 17.44 0.61
N GLN A 137 7.02 17.85 1.62
CA GLN A 137 7.25 19.27 1.90
C GLN A 137 7.97 19.98 0.76
N GLN A 138 8.89 19.30 0.07
CA GLN A 138 9.51 19.83 -1.15
C GLN A 138 8.46 20.03 -2.26
N ARG A 139 7.61 19.04 -2.52
CA ARG A 139 6.55 19.15 -3.54
C ARG A 139 5.57 20.28 -3.26
N LEU A 140 5.24 20.51 -1.99
CA LEU A 140 4.40 21.63 -1.59
C LEU A 140 5.07 22.99 -1.82
N ARG A 141 6.37 23.12 -1.54
CA ARG A 141 7.12 24.34 -1.85
C ARG A 141 7.13 24.62 -3.36
N GLU A 142 7.48 23.60 -4.16
CA GLU A 142 7.50 23.70 -5.63
C GLU A 142 6.13 24.10 -6.21
N GLN A 143 5.03 23.60 -5.64
CA GLN A 143 3.67 24.00 -6.04
C GLN A 143 3.34 25.45 -5.66
N ALA A 144 3.87 25.93 -4.54
CA ALA A 144 3.59 27.27 -4.03
C ALA A 144 4.42 28.35 -4.73
N ASP A 145 5.71 28.09 -5.00
CA ASP A 145 6.65 29.05 -5.58
C ASP A 145 6.82 28.91 -7.10
N GLY A 146 6.47 27.76 -7.67
CA GLY A 146 6.66 27.44 -9.09
C GLY A 146 8.12 27.19 -9.48
N VAL A 147 9.02 26.99 -8.50
CA VAL A 147 10.46 26.80 -8.68
C VAL A 147 10.80 25.32 -8.58
N TYR A 148 11.20 24.73 -9.71
CA TYR A 148 11.49 23.30 -9.80
C TYR A 148 12.99 23.06 -10.01
N SER A 149 13.58 22.21 -9.16
CA SER A 149 14.92 21.67 -9.39
C SER A 149 14.83 20.38 -10.19
N PHE A 150 14.99 20.47 -11.51
CA PHE A 150 14.94 19.28 -12.38
C PHE A 150 15.98 18.22 -12.01
N THR A 151 17.16 18.64 -11.53
CA THR A 151 18.19 17.73 -11.00
C THR A 151 17.65 16.91 -9.83
N SER A 152 17.05 17.57 -8.83
CA SER A 152 16.47 16.88 -7.68
C SER A 152 15.27 16.02 -8.05
N MET A 153 14.47 16.43 -9.05
CA MET A 153 13.37 15.61 -9.56
C MET A 153 13.86 14.33 -10.21
N HIS A 154 14.95 14.40 -10.99
CA HIS A 154 15.54 13.25 -11.66
C HIS A 154 16.12 12.25 -10.65
N GLU A 155 16.86 12.74 -9.64
CA GLU A 155 17.39 11.90 -8.55
C GLU A 155 16.30 11.17 -7.76
N GLN A 156 15.09 11.72 -7.70
CA GLN A 156 13.96 11.12 -6.99
C GLN A 156 13.17 10.10 -7.82
N ALA A 157 13.35 10.10 -9.15
CA ALA A 157 12.65 9.22 -10.07
C ALA A 157 13.43 7.92 -10.38
N ASN A 158 14.73 7.89 -10.06
CA ASN A 158 15.63 6.75 -10.22
C ASN A 158 15.88 6.03 -8.89
#